data_AF-A0A2V9ICI4-F1
#
_entry.id   AF-A0A2V9ICI4-F1
#
_cell.length_a   1.000
_cell.length_b   1.000
_cell.length_c   1.000
_cell.angle_alpha   90.00
_cell.angle_beta   90.00
_cell.angle_gamma   90.00
#
_symmetry.space_group_name_H-M   'P 1'
#
loop_
_entity.id
_entity.type
_entity.pdbx_description
1 polymer ?
#
loop_
_entity_poly.entity_id
_entity_poly.type
_entity_poly.pdbx_seq_one_letter_code
_entity_poly.pdbx_strand_id
1 'polypeptide(L)'
;VLEALYEAEESAALEEALATPPEGQEMQVPYKGGVVDVLRRVRGHLASAVSYAGESSLREARAKIVQDPETYLIPLSESSYRESYER
;
A
#
# COMPACT_ATOMS: atom_id res chain seq x y z
N VAL A 1 -40.58 -10.35 -24.67
CA VAL A 1 -40.30 -8.93 -25.02
C VAL A 1 -39.60 -8.20 -23.89
N LEU A 2 -40.06 -8.30 -22.63
CA LEU A 2 -39.36 -7.70 -21.48
C LEU A 2 -37.99 -8.32 -21.17
N GLU A 3 -37.83 -9.64 -21.34
CA GLU A 3 -36.59 -10.38 -21.06
C GLU A 3 -35.42 -9.96 -21.97
N ALA A 4 -35.70 -9.71 -23.26
CA ALA A 4 -34.70 -9.23 -24.23
C ALA A 4 -34.24 -7.80 -23.99
N LEU A 5 -35.04 -6.97 -23.29
CA LEU A 5 -34.63 -5.62 -22.90
C LEU A 5 -33.65 -5.65 -21.72
N TYR A 6 -33.82 -6.59 -20.78
CA TYR A 6 -32.88 -6.79 -19.67
C TYR A 6 -31.54 -7.36 -20.13
N GLU A 7 -31.54 -8.34 -21.05
CA GLU A 7 -30.28 -8.84 -21.66
C GLU A 7 -29.57 -7.76 -22.49
N ALA A 8 -30.31 -6.88 -23.17
CA ALA A 8 -29.72 -5.78 -23.94
C ALA A 8 -29.09 -4.68 -23.07
N GLU A 9 -29.70 -4.35 -21.93
CA GLU A 9 -29.11 -3.41 -20.96
C GLU A 9 -27.87 -4.00 -20.28
N GLU A 10 -27.90 -5.30 -19.92
CA GLU A 10 -26.75 -6.02 -19.36
C GLU A 10 -25.61 -6.14 -20.38
N SER A 11 -25.93 -6.37 -21.65
CA SER A 11 -24.97 -6.42 -22.78
C SER A 11 -24.26 -5.09 -23.00
N ALA A 12 -24.99 -3.96 -23.00
CA ALA A 12 -24.40 -2.64 -23.22
C ALA A 12 -23.53 -2.20 -22.04
N ALA A 13 -23.99 -2.46 -20.81
CA ALA A 13 -23.20 -2.21 -19.60
C ALA A 13 -21.95 -3.10 -19.52
N LEU A 14 -22.04 -4.35 -19.99
CA LEU A 14 -20.91 -5.28 -20.10
C LEU A 14 -19.91 -4.83 -21.18
N GLU A 15 -20.38 -4.38 -22.35
CA GLU A 15 -19.50 -3.82 -23.39
C GLU A 15 -18.76 -2.56 -22.91
N GLU A 16 -19.43 -1.66 -22.19
CA GLU A 16 -18.80 -0.47 -21.59
C GLU A 16 -17.78 -0.85 -20.50
N ALA A 17 -18.10 -1.84 -19.66
CA ALA A 17 -17.18 -2.37 -18.65
C ALA A 17 -15.94 -3.04 -19.29
N LEU A 18 -16.10 -3.77 -20.40
CA LEU A 18 -15.01 -4.42 -21.14
C LEU A 18 -14.19 -3.43 -21.97
N ALA A 19 -14.76 -2.27 -22.34
CA ALA A 19 -14.03 -1.20 -23.01
C ALA A 19 -13.05 -0.48 -22.07
N THR A 20 -13.25 -0.58 -20.76
CA THR A 20 -12.32 -0.05 -19.75
C THR A 20 -11.16 -1.02 -19.55
N PRO A 21 -9.90 -0.63 -19.83
CA PRO A 21 -8.77 -1.48 -19.56
C PRO A 21 -8.71 -1.84 -18.07
N PRO A 22 -8.47 -3.11 -17.71
CA PRO A 22 -8.39 -3.51 -16.32
C PRO A 22 -7.16 -2.87 -15.66
N GLU A 23 -7.37 -2.04 -14.63
CA GLU A 23 -6.31 -1.41 -13.83
C GLU A 23 -5.75 -2.34 -12.72
N GLY A 24 -6.43 -3.47 -12.48
CA GLY A 24 -6.12 -4.38 -11.39
C GLY A 24 -6.36 -5.84 -11.77
N GLN A 25 -5.90 -6.73 -10.89
CA GLN A 25 -6.04 -8.18 -11.03
C GLN A 25 -6.61 -8.76 -9.74
N GLU A 26 -7.53 -9.71 -9.87
CA GLU A 26 -8.01 -10.46 -8.72
C GLU A 26 -6.87 -11.35 -8.20
N MET A 27 -6.58 -11.26 -6.91
CA MET A 27 -5.59 -12.09 -6.26
C MET A 27 -6.05 -12.51 -4.87
N GLN A 28 -5.79 -13.77 -4.54
CA GLN A 28 -6.04 -14.29 -3.21
C GLN A 28 -4.91 -13.85 -2.28
N VAL A 29 -5.27 -13.21 -1.16
CA VAL A 29 -4.31 -12.75 -0.16
C VAL A 29 -4.39 -13.66 1.07
N PRO A 30 -3.26 -14.17 1.57
CA PRO A 30 -3.27 -15.00 2.78
C PRO A 30 -3.82 -14.25 3.99
N TYR A 31 -4.65 -14.90 4.79
CA TYR A 31 -5.16 -14.32 6.03
C TYR A 31 -4.00 -13.97 6.98
N LYS A 32 -4.01 -12.73 7.51
CA LYS A 32 -2.95 -12.18 8.37
C LYS A 32 -3.36 -12.01 9.84
N GLY A 33 -4.53 -12.52 10.23
CA GLY A 33 -5.07 -12.34 11.59
C GLY A 33 -6.01 -11.15 11.73
N GLY A 34 -6.39 -10.85 12.97
CA GLY A 34 -7.32 -9.77 13.29
C GLY A 34 -6.72 -8.38 13.07
N VAL A 35 -7.55 -7.44 12.61
CA VAL A 35 -7.12 -6.05 12.32
C VAL A 35 -6.49 -5.36 13.54
N VAL A 36 -6.97 -5.65 14.74
CA VAL A 36 -6.46 -5.06 15.98
C VAL A 36 -4.99 -5.40 16.20
N ASP A 37 -4.58 -6.63 15.91
CA ASP A 37 -3.19 -7.06 16.11
C ASP A 37 -2.26 -6.49 15.03
N VAL A 38 -2.76 -6.38 13.80
CA VAL A 38 -2.06 -5.67 12.72
C VAL A 38 -1.81 -4.22 13.11
N LEU A 39 -2.83 -3.51 13.60
CA LEU A 39 -2.69 -2.11 14.02
C LEU A 39 -1.74 -1.94 15.21
N ARG A 40 -1.78 -2.85 16.20
CA ARG A 40 -0.81 -2.84 17.31
C ARG A 40 0.62 -3.00 16.83
N ARG A 41 0.86 -3.90 15.88
CA ARG A 41 2.18 -4.12 15.29
C ARG A 41 2.66 -2.91 14.49
N VAL A 42 1.81 -2.35 13.63
CA VAL A 42 2.12 -1.12 12.88
C VAL A 42 2.49 0.03 13.83
N ARG A 43 1.71 0.23 14.91
CA ARG A 43 2.04 1.23 15.93
C ARG A 43 3.41 0.99 16.57
N GLY A 44 3.75 -0.25 16.88
CA GLY A 44 5.07 -0.61 17.43
C GLY A 44 6.21 -0.24 16.48
N HIS A 45 6.09 -0.61 15.20
CA HIS A 45 7.08 -0.27 14.19
C HIS A 45 7.24 1.25 13.98
N LEU A 46 6.13 2.00 13.99
CA LEU A 46 6.18 3.46 13.90
C LEU A 46 6.90 4.08 15.10
N ALA A 47 6.66 3.57 16.31
CA ALA A 47 7.38 4.03 17.50
C ALA A 47 8.90 3.73 17.42
N SER A 48 9.27 2.54 16.94
CA SER A 48 10.67 2.20 16.69
C SER A 48 11.30 3.10 15.63
N ALA A 49 10.60 3.40 14.54
CA ALA A 49 11.08 4.30 13.50
C ALA A 49 11.31 5.73 14.03
N VAL A 50 10.40 6.25 14.85
CA VAL A 50 10.56 7.55 15.54
C VAL A 50 11.79 7.54 16.46
N SER A 51 11.98 6.45 17.21
CA SER A 51 13.16 6.27 18.07
C SER A 51 14.48 6.23 17.26
N TYR A 52 14.52 5.51 16.14
CA TYR A 52 15.69 5.47 15.26
C TYR A 52 15.98 6.82 14.58
N ALA A 53 14.95 7.60 14.30
CA ALA A 53 15.13 8.98 13.83
C ALA A 53 15.68 9.92 14.92
N GLY A 54 15.71 9.48 16.18
CA GLY A 54 16.16 10.26 17.34
C GLY A 54 15.15 11.30 17.81
N GLU A 55 13.85 11.10 17.51
CA GLU A 55 12.80 12.08 17.78
C GLU A 55 11.76 11.55 18.77
N SER A 56 10.89 12.42 19.29
CA SER A 56 9.85 12.03 20.25
C SER A 56 8.47 11.81 19.62
N SER A 57 8.28 12.25 18.37
CA SER A 57 7.01 12.14 17.65
C SER A 57 7.20 12.01 16.14
N LEU A 58 6.19 11.46 15.46
CA LEU A 58 6.13 11.41 13.99
C LEU A 58 6.21 12.80 13.34
N ARG A 59 5.65 13.82 14.01
CA ARG A 59 5.67 15.20 13.53
C ARG A 59 7.09 15.75 13.49
N GLU A 60 7.86 15.51 14.55
CA GLU A 60 9.26 15.95 14.64
C GLU A 60 10.15 15.18 13.66
N ALA A 61 10.00 13.85 13.60
CA ALA A 61 10.70 13.02 12.62
C ALA A 61 10.45 13.50 11.19
N ARG A 62 9.19 13.78 10.84
CA ARG A 62 8.85 14.34 9.53
C ARG A 62 9.47 15.72 9.31
N ALA A 63 9.36 16.63 10.28
CA ALA A 63 9.89 17.98 10.15
C ALA A 63 11.40 17.97 9.89
N LYS A 64 12.14 17.13 10.60
CA LYS A 64 13.58 16.93 10.41
C LYS A 64 13.92 16.30 9.06
N ILE A 65 13.29 15.18 8.71
CA ILE A 65 13.67 14.40 7.53
C ILE A 65 13.27 15.10 6.24
N VAL A 66 12.08 15.71 6.17
CA VAL A 66 11.61 16.37 4.95
C VAL A 66 12.37 17.67 4.67
N GLN A 67 12.90 18.33 5.70
CA GLN A 67 13.67 19.54 5.53
C GLN A 67 15.03 19.28 4.86
N ASP A 68 15.63 18.11 5.07
CA ASP A 68 16.91 17.73 4.49
C ASP A 68 16.93 16.21 4.14
N PRO A 69 16.19 15.80 3.10
CA PRO A 69 15.96 14.37 2.83
C PRO A 69 17.24 13.65 2.40
N GLU A 70 18.19 14.31 1.75
CA GLU A 70 19.43 13.69 1.26
C GLU A 70 20.34 13.21 2.40
N THR A 71 20.24 13.84 3.57
CA THR A 71 20.98 13.42 4.78
C THR A 71 20.42 12.13 5.40
N TYR A 72 19.12 11.82 5.20
CA TYR A 72 18.44 10.73 5.91
C TYR A 72 17.91 9.61 5.01
N LEU A 73 17.55 9.91 3.76
CA LEU A 73 16.97 8.96 2.80
C LEU A 73 18.03 8.49 1.82
N ILE A 74 18.74 7.43 2.20
CA ILE A 74 19.80 6.84 1.38
C ILE A 74 19.16 5.91 0.35
N PRO A 75 19.31 6.16 -0.96
CA PRO A 75 18.87 5.22 -1.99
C PRO A 75 19.63 3.91 -1.85
N LEU A 76 18.91 2.80 -1.78
CA LEU A 76 19.53 1.48 -1.74
C LEU A 76 19.81 0.99 -3.17
N SER A 77 21.01 0.45 -3.40
CA SER A 77 21.26 -0.36 -4.58
C SER A 77 20.41 -1.63 -4.51
N GLU A 78 20.23 -2.30 -5.65
CA GLU A 78 19.54 -3.60 -5.69
C GLU A 78 20.19 -4.61 -4.75
N SER A 79 21.53 -4.66 -4.70
CA SER A 79 22.25 -5.53 -3.78
C SER A 79 21.98 -5.22 -2.30
N SER A 80 21.98 -3.94 -1.91
CA SER A 80 21.71 -3.52 -0.53
C SER A 80 20.25 -3.78 -0.12
N TYR A 81 19.31 -3.61 -1.05
CA TYR A 81 17.89 -3.95 -0.82
C TYR A 81 17.73 -5.45 -0.54
N ARG A 82 18.27 -6.31 -1.41
CA ARG A 82 18.18 -7.77 -1.25
C ARG A 82 18.79 -8.24 0.06
N GLU A 83 19.96 -7.72 0.43
CA GLU A 83 20.59 -8.07 1.70
C GLU A 83 19.75 -7.65 2.91
N SER A 84 19.05 -6.52 2.84
CA SER A 84 18.33 -5.97 4.00
C SER A 84 16.90 -6.51 4.13
N TYR A 85 16.24 -6.84 3.01
CA TYR A 85 14.80 -7.16 2.97
C TYR A 85 14.48 -8.63 2.69
N GLU A 86 15.26 -9.31 1.84
CA GLU A 86 14.96 -10.70 1.42
C GLU A 86 15.53 -11.78 2.35
N ARG A 87 16.16 -11.37 3.46
CA ARG A 87 16.77 -12.30 4.43
C ARG A 87 15.78 -13.26 5.07
#